data_AF-A0A962DIM2-F1
#
_entry.id   AF-A0A962DIM2-F1
#
_cell.length_a   1.000
_cell.length_b   1.000
_cell.length_c   1.000
_cell.angle_alpha   90.00
_cell.angle_beta   90.00
_cell.angle_gamma   90.00
#
_symmetry.space_group_name_H-M   'P 1'
#
loop_
_entity.id
_entity.type
_entity.pdbx_description
1 polymer ?
#
loop_
_entity_poly.entity_id
_entity_poly.type
_entity_poly.pdbx_seq_one_letter_code
_entity_poly.pdbx_strand_id
1 'polypeptide(L)'
;MNSKPKQYEINSVDIENWFALPIEERNRLNNEIIDEVILPWRVMVRRSKKHPLPGLAGFHLIFFHIPKTGGTTLDYLTAKNYRIDYVYQVNAPAFDQHVAGVYKNNQMFRVLMGHYELNDYFYQLFDRPKMVQFTMLREPVSRVISYYDYLRTSPNHPKYNIAKDLSLEEFVIHPEIDEMPNGQSYRILGLLRESTWKKSDKSEQQLIEESQYQLEKRFTLFGLTEFYDHFLLMAQRGLGWKDIFYKRMNSSKVKTDKSTVSDDTIQLIKKQNRVDVELYDFAKQLFMKRFEQMGLTEKMVEIFRENNKKYTDLLNTQVQSTIA
;
A
#
# COMPACT_ATOMS: atom_id res chain seq x y z
N MET A 1 22.39 19.08 -27.88
CA MET A 1 21.43 18.08 -28.40
C MET A 1 20.04 18.52 -28.00
N ASN A 2 19.21 18.96 -28.95
CA ASN A 2 17.80 19.28 -28.72
C ASN A 2 17.01 17.98 -28.60
N SER A 3 16.96 17.35 -27.42
CA SER A 3 15.98 16.29 -27.19
C SER A 3 14.61 16.95 -27.04
N LYS A 4 13.87 17.07 -28.14
CA LYS A 4 12.45 17.41 -28.05
C LYS A 4 11.78 16.36 -27.16
N PRO A 5 10.84 16.78 -26.29
CA PRO A 5 10.02 15.85 -25.56
C PRO A 5 9.39 14.83 -26.50
N LYS A 6 9.63 13.52 -26.31
CA LYS A 6 8.82 12.48 -26.96
C LYS A 6 7.43 12.59 -26.36
N GLN A 7 6.55 13.32 -27.03
CA GLN A 7 5.13 13.27 -26.73
C GLN A 7 4.66 11.86 -27.10
N TYR A 8 4.14 11.14 -26.12
CA TYR A 8 3.45 9.89 -26.39
C TYR A 8 2.10 10.28 -27.01
N GLU A 9 1.91 9.93 -28.28
CA GLU A 9 0.61 10.07 -28.92
C GLU A 9 -0.31 9.01 -28.31
N ILE A 10 -1.31 9.47 -27.57
CA ILE A 10 -2.38 8.62 -27.09
C ILE A 10 -3.30 8.39 -28.29
N ASN A 11 -3.31 7.15 -28.79
CA ASN A 11 -4.23 6.75 -29.84
C ASN A 11 -5.62 6.56 -29.23
N SER A 12 -6.56 7.45 -29.57
CA SER A 12 -7.93 7.39 -29.07
C SER A 12 -8.63 6.08 -29.43
N VAL A 13 -8.29 5.49 -30.58
CA VAL A 13 -8.83 4.20 -31.02
C VAL A 13 -8.40 3.06 -30.09
N ASP A 14 -7.15 3.07 -29.64
CA ASP A 14 -6.65 2.05 -28.71
C ASP A 14 -7.32 2.17 -27.34
N ILE A 15 -7.59 3.40 -26.89
CA ILE A 15 -8.38 3.67 -25.67
C ILE A 15 -9.81 3.16 -25.82
N GLU A 16 -10.50 3.53 -26.90
CA GLU A 16 -11.88 3.12 -27.14
C GLU A 16 -12.01 1.60 -27.21
N ASN A 17 -11.11 0.94 -27.95
CA ASN A 17 -11.04 -0.52 -28.02
C ASN A 17 -10.80 -1.16 -26.64
N TRP A 18 -9.91 -0.59 -25.83
CA TRP A 18 -9.67 -1.06 -24.48
C TRP A 18 -10.91 -0.95 -23.60
N PHE A 19 -11.57 0.20 -23.57
CA PHE A 19 -12.76 0.42 -22.74
C PHE A 19 -14.01 -0.31 -23.26
N ALA A 20 -14.02 -0.76 -24.52
CA ALA A 20 -15.05 -1.65 -25.07
C ALA A 20 -14.95 -3.09 -24.55
N LEU A 21 -13.80 -3.51 -24.01
CA LEU A 21 -13.63 -4.85 -23.44
C LEU A 21 -14.43 -5.01 -22.11
N PRO A 22 -15.01 -6.20 -21.86
CA PRO A 22 -15.56 -6.52 -20.55
C PRO A 22 -14.56 -6.27 -19.41
N ILE A 23 -15.05 -5.87 -18.23
CA ILE A 23 -14.20 -5.57 -17.06
C ILE A 23 -13.34 -6.78 -16.70
N GLU A 24 -13.90 -7.99 -16.74
CA GLU A 24 -13.20 -9.23 -16.45
C GLU A 24 -12.01 -9.46 -17.39
N GLU A 25 -12.20 -9.18 -18.68
CA GLU A 25 -11.16 -9.34 -19.68
C GLU A 25 -10.05 -8.31 -19.53
N ARG A 26 -10.40 -7.05 -19.22
CA ARG A 26 -9.41 -6.02 -18.86
C ARG A 26 -8.60 -6.42 -17.64
N ASN A 27 -9.27 -6.93 -16.60
CA ASN A 27 -8.60 -7.41 -15.39
C ASN A 27 -7.66 -8.58 -15.68
N ARG A 28 -8.06 -9.53 -16.54
CA ARG A 28 -7.21 -10.66 -16.95
C ARG A 28 -5.93 -10.17 -17.64
N LEU A 29 -6.07 -9.32 -18.65
CA LEU A 29 -4.94 -8.76 -19.40
C LEU A 29 -4.02 -7.92 -18.51
N ASN A 30 -4.57 -7.11 -17.61
CA ASN A 30 -3.79 -6.35 -16.63
C ASN A 30 -2.99 -7.26 -15.70
N ASN A 31 -3.60 -8.34 -15.22
CA ASN A 31 -2.89 -9.32 -14.39
C ASN A 31 -1.73 -9.96 -15.16
N GLU A 32 -1.93 -10.43 -16.39
CA GLU A 32 -0.87 -11.05 -17.20
C GLU A 32 0.37 -10.17 -17.36
N ILE A 33 0.19 -8.86 -17.58
CA ILE A 33 1.30 -7.91 -17.66
C ILE A 33 2.06 -7.82 -16.32
N ILE A 34 1.34 -7.79 -15.21
CA ILE A 34 1.94 -7.75 -13.86
C ILE A 34 2.77 -9.03 -13.61
N ASP A 35 2.27 -10.20 -14.00
CA ASP A 35 2.96 -11.50 -13.84
C ASP A 35 4.35 -11.51 -14.48
N GLU A 36 4.46 -10.91 -15.66
CA GLU A 36 5.68 -10.92 -16.46
C GLU A 36 6.76 -9.99 -15.89
N VAL A 37 6.35 -8.87 -15.29
CA VAL A 37 7.27 -7.80 -14.89
C VAL A 37 7.58 -7.79 -13.40
N ILE A 38 6.76 -8.38 -12.53
CA ILE A 38 7.00 -8.38 -11.10
C ILE A 38 8.19 -9.25 -10.71
N LEU A 39 9.08 -8.68 -9.89
CA LEU A 39 10.17 -9.40 -9.26
C LEU A 39 9.62 -10.43 -8.27
N PRO A 40 9.79 -11.74 -8.51
CA PRO A 40 9.25 -12.76 -7.61
C PRO A 40 10.02 -12.77 -6.29
N TRP A 41 9.33 -13.12 -5.19
CA TRP A 41 9.92 -13.21 -3.84
C TRP A 41 11.22 -14.04 -3.80
N ARG A 42 11.25 -15.22 -4.42
CA ARG A 42 12.45 -16.08 -4.48
C ARG A 42 13.67 -15.36 -5.07
N VAL A 43 13.44 -14.48 -6.04
CA VAL A 43 14.50 -13.69 -6.68
C VAL A 43 14.92 -12.55 -5.76
N MET A 44 13.97 -11.90 -5.08
CA MET A 44 14.24 -10.89 -4.05
C MET A 44 15.15 -11.45 -2.95
N VAL A 45 14.82 -12.60 -2.36
CA VAL A 45 15.64 -13.23 -1.30
C VAL A 45 17.04 -13.58 -1.79
N ARG A 46 17.18 -14.10 -3.02
CA ARG A 46 18.50 -14.40 -3.58
C ARG A 46 19.33 -13.13 -3.79
N ARG A 47 18.68 -12.03 -4.20
CA ARG A 47 19.34 -10.73 -4.43
C ARG A 47 19.73 -10.07 -3.12
N SER A 48 18.90 -10.16 -2.08
CA SER A 48 19.15 -9.52 -0.78
C SER A 48 20.36 -10.09 -0.03
N LYS A 49 20.82 -11.29 -0.42
CA LYS A 49 22.08 -11.90 0.06
C LYS A 49 23.33 -11.34 -0.62
N LYS A 50 23.21 -10.76 -1.81
CA LYS A 50 24.33 -10.14 -2.55
C LYS A 50 24.42 -8.67 -2.15
N HIS A 51 25.64 -8.12 -2.06
CA HIS A 51 25.84 -6.71 -1.69
C HIS A 51 24.91 -5.79 -2.50
N PRO A 52 24.12 -4.93 -1.84
CA PRO A 52 23.07 -4.18 -2.51
C PRO A 52 23.67 -3.08 -3.37
N LEU A 53 23.46 -3.18 -4.70
CA LEU A 53 23.41 -1.97 -5.52
C LEU A 53 22.26 -1.10 -4.96
N PRO A 54 22.45 0.22 -4.74
CA PRO A 54 21.42 1.06 -4.14
C PRO A 54 20.09 0.97 -4.90
N GLY A 55 19.02 0.56 -4.21
CA GLY A 55 17.64 0.86 -4.61
C GLY A 55 17.10 0.14 -5.84
N LEU A 56 17.49 -1.10 -6.15
CA LEU A 56 16.97 -1.83 -7.34
C LEU A 56 17.12 -1.03 -8.65
N ALA A 57 18.35 -0.66 -8.99
CA ALA A 57 18.67 -0.01 -10.28
C ALA A 57 18.02 -0.77 -11.45
N GLY A 58 17.25 -0.04 -12.28
CA GLY A 58 16.53 -0.62 -13.42
C GLY A 58 15.16 -1.22 -13.12
N PHE A 59 14.64 -1.11 -11.89
CA PHE A 59 13.27 -1.50 -11.53
C PHE A 59 12.39 -0.28 -11.33
N HIS A 60 11.13 -0.39 -11.71
CA HIS A 60 10.09 0.47 -11.13
C HIS A 60 9.74 -0.03 -9.74
N LEU A 61 9.57 0.90 -8.81
CA LEU A 61 9.16 0.60 -7.45
C LEU A 61 7.76 1.16 -7.24
N ILE A 62 6.84 0.31 -6.81
CA ILE A 62 5.46 0.70 -6.57
C ILE A 62 5.12 0.46 -5.12
N PHE A 63 4.82 1.55 -4.42
CA PHE A 63 4.16 1.46 -3.14
C PHE A 63 2.64 1.51 -3.36
N PHE A 64 2.03 0.33 -3.30
CA PHE A 64 0.60 0.18 -3.31
C PHE A 64 0.05 0.55 -1.93
N HIS A 65 -0.40 1.79 -1.78
CA HIS A 65 -0.76 2.33 -0.48
C HIS A 65 -2.22 1.98 -0.15
N ILE A 66 -2.42 1.04 0.78
CA ILE A 66 -3.75 0.73 1.33
C ILE A 66 -4.06 1.71 2.48
N PRO A 67 -5.21 2.41 2.48
CA PRO A 67 -5.52 3.37 3.53
C PRO A 67 -5.46 2.78 4.94
N LYS A 68 -4.91 3.58 5.86
CA LYS A 68 -4.85 3.32 7.32
C LYS A 68 -3.96 2.15 7.75
N THR A 69 -2.99 1.76 6.93
CA THR A 69 -1.98 0.73 7.23
C THR A 69 -0.58 1.28 7.56
N GLY A 70 -0.50 2.54 8.00
CA GLY A 70 0.76 3.21 8.31
C GLY A 70 1.52 3.73 7.07
N GLY A 71 0.85 3.80 5.92
CA GLY A 71 1.48 4.16 4.66
C GLY A 71 2.00 5.59 4.58
N THR A 72 1.44 6.60 5.27
CA THR A 72 2.05 7.96 5.24
C THR A 72 3.45 8.00 5.87
N THR A 73 3.68 7.22 6.93
CA THR A 73 5.03 7.07 7.49
C THR A 73 5.95 6.42 6.47
N LEU A 74 5.42 5.43 5.74
CA LEU A 74 6.17 4.72 4.71
C LEU A 74 6.41 5.58 3.47
N ASP A 75 5.51 6.52 3.19
CA ASP A 75 5.66 7.46 2.09
C ASP A 75 6.92 8.31 2.30
N TYR A 76 7.02 8.88 3.51
CA TYR A 76 8.19 9.64 3.94
C TYR A 76 9.48 8.81 3.89
N LEU A 77 9.45 7.57 4.40
CA LEU A 77 10.63 6.68 4.38
C LEU A 77 11.05 6.30 2.96
N THR A 78 10.08 6.09 2.07
CA THR A 78 10.36 5.83 0.66
C THR A 78 11.02 7.08 0.04
N ALA A 79 10.43 8.26 0.22
CA ALA A 79 11.00 9.52 -0.28
C ALA A 79 12.39 9.83 0.30
N LYS A 80 12.70 9.38 1.52
CA LYS A 80 14.03 9.50 2.16
C LYS A 80 15.10 8.64 1.48
N ASN A 81 14.70 7.52 0.87
CA ASN A 81 15.61 6.54 0.27
C ASN A 81 15.78 6.67 -1.24
N TYR A 82 15.02 7.57 -1.88
CA TYR A 82 15.10 7.84 -3.31
C TYR A 82 15.22 9.33 -3.58
N ARG A 83 15.86 9.70 -4.69
CA ARG A 83 15.91 11.10 -5.08
C ARG A 83 14.50 11.62 -5.35
N ILE A 84 14.23 12.86 -4.95
CA ILE A 84 12.89 13.46 -5.09
C ILE A 84 12.40 13.51 -6.55
N ASP A 85 13.31 13.66 -7.52
CA ASP A 85 12.99 13.65 -8.94
C ASP A 85 12.64 12.26 -9.49
N TYR A 86 12.80 11.20 -8.69
CA TYR A 86 12.42 9.82 -9.04
C TYR A 86 11.08 9.40 -8.44
N VAL A 87 10.51 10.19 -7.52
CA VAL A 87 9.32 9.83 -6.76
C VAL A 87 8.11 10.61 -7.28
N TYR A 88 7.01 9.89 -7.51
CA TYR A 88 5.73 10.46 -7.87
C TYR A 88 4.62 9.88 -6.99
N GLN A 89 4.06 10.74 -6.17
CA GLN A 89 2.94 10.42 -5.30
C GLN A 89 1.67 11.03 -5.87
N VAL A 90 0.74 10.19 -6.28
CA VAL A 90 -0.57 10.61 -6.80
C VAL A 90 -1.60 9.54 -6.45
N ASN A 91 -2.85 9.92 -6.23
CA ASN A 91 -3.93 8.96 -5.96
C ASN A 91 -4.78 8.74 -7.22
N ALA A 92 -5.47 7.59 -7.29
CA ALA A 92 -6.22 7.18 -8.50
C ALA A 92 -7.10 8.27 -9.13
N PRO A 93 -7.92 9.07 -8.41
CA PRO A 93 -8.77 10.07 -9.06
C PRO A 93 -8.00 11.15 -9.83
N ALA A 94 -6.89 11.64 -9.27
CA ALA A 94 -6.05 12.64 -9.93
C ALA A 94 -5.20 12.00 -11.04
N PHE A 95 -4.77 10.76 -10.83
CA PHE A 95 -4.03 10.00 -11.81
C PHE A 95 -4.88 9.71 -13.07
N ASP A 96 -6.12 9.27 -12.90
CA ASP A 96 -7.06 8.98 -13.99
C ASP A 96 -7.36 10.21 -14.85
N GLN A 97 -7.40 11.39 -14.25
CA GLN A 97 -7.59 12.65 -14.98
C GLN A 97 -6.34 13.09 -15.75
N HIS A 98 -5.15 12.66 -15.31
CA HIS A 98 -3.89 13.11 -15.89
C HIS A 98 -2.82 12.01 -15.88
N VAL A 99 -3.08 10.95 -16.66
CA VAL A 99 -2.21 9.77 -16.76
C VAL A 99 -0.78 10.12 -17.16
N ALA A 100 -0.62 11.10 -18.06
CA ALA A 100 0.69 11.59 -18.50
C ALA A 100 1.57 12.17 -17.37
N GLY A 101 0.99 12.49 -16.21
CA GLY A 101 1.69 13.02 -15.06
C GLY A 101 2.78 12.10 -14.50
N VAL A 102 2.76 10.80 -14.82
CA VAL A 102 3.85 9.87 -14.45
C VAL A 102 5.13 10.09 -15.25
N TYR A 103 5.12 10.97 -16.25
CA TYR A 103 6.28 11.35 -17.04
C TYR A 103 6.72 12.77 -16.69
N LYS A 104 8.03 12.94 -16.48
CA LYS A 104 8.69 14.24 -16.37
C LYS A 104 9.85 14.30 -17.35
N ASN A 105 9.84 15.26 -18.27
CA ASN A 105 10.85 15.37 -19.34
C ASN A 105 11.02 14.05 -20.15
N ASN A 106 9.91 13.36 -20.46
CA ASN A 106 9.83 12.01 -21.08
C ASN A 106 10.62 10.93 -20.35
N GLN A 107 10.83 11.10 -19.05
CA GLN A 107 11.29 10.03 -18.20
C GLN A 107 10.17 9.72 -17.22
N MET A 108 9.72 8.47 -17.25
CA MET A 108 8.78 8.01 -16.24
C MET A 108 9.45 8.05 -14.86
N PHE A 109 8.70 8.47 -13.85
CA PHE A 109 9.15 8.34 -12.47
C PHE A 109 9.47 6.88 -12.15
N ARG A 110 10.46 6.68 -11.28
CA ARG A 110 10.94 5.35 -10.91
C ARG A 110 10.18 4.77 -9.73
N VAL A 111 9.69 5.63 -8.85
CA VAL A 111 9.00 5.27 -7.62
C VAL A 111 7.61 5.89 -7.69
N LEU A 112 6.58 5.05 -7.71
CA LEU A 112 5.19 5.49 -7.76
C LEU A 112 4.46 5.03 -6.51
N MET A 113 3.65 5.92 -5.96
CA MET A 113 3.08 5.75 -4.63
C MET A 113 1.67 6.34 -4.62
N GLY A 114 0.72 5.62 -4.03
CA GLY A 114 -0.65 6.11 -3.94
C GLY A 114 -1.70 5.04 -3.73
N HIS A 115 -2.94 5.51 -3.59
CA HIS A 115 -4.11 4.67 -3.41
C HIS A 115 -4.68 4.26 -4.77
N TYR A 116 -4.33 3.05 -5.22
CA TYR A 116 -4.77 2.44 -6.48
C TYR A 116 -5.40 1.07 -6.24
N GLU A 117 -5.92 0.45 -7.29
CA GLU A 117 -6.32 -0.94 -7.33
C GLU A 117 -5.33 -1.78 -8.14
N LEU A 118 -5.19 -3.07 -7.80
CA LEU A 118 -4.14 -3.91 -8.41
C LEU A 118 -4.38 -4.17 -9.90
N ASN A 119 -5.63 -4.12 -10.35
CA ASN A 119 -6.00 -4.37 -11.73
C ASN A 119 -6.16 -3.07 -12.54
N ASP A 120 -5.62 -1.93 -12.07
CA ASP A 120 -5.66 -0.68 -12.82
C ASP A 120 -4.76 -0.78 -14.07
N TYR A 121 -5.17 -0.15 -15.18
CA TYR A 121 -4.37 -0.03 -16.43
C TYR A 121 -3.02 0.66 -16.20
N PHE A 122 -2.85 1.32 -15.05
CA PHE A 122 -1.62 1.91 -14.57
C PHE A 122 -0.38 1.02 -14.76
N TYR A 123 -0.51 -0.29 -14.55
CA TYR A 123 0.60 -1.23 -14.70
C TYR A 123 1.10 -1.40 -16.15
N GLN A 124 0.32 -0.98 -17.13
CA GLN A 124 0.71 -1.00 -18.55
C GLN A 124 1.62 0.18 -18.93
N LEU A 125 1.71 1.21 -18.09
CA LEU A 125 2.40 2.46 -18.43
C LEU A 125 3.91 2.42 -18.17
N PHE A 126 4.41 1.29 -17.65
CA PHE A 126 5.75 1.19 -17.11
C PHE A 126 6.82 0.93 -18.17
N ASP A 127 7.71 1.90 -18.37
CA ASP A 127 8.83 1.81 -19.34
C ASP A 127 9.87 0.71 -19.03
N ARG A 128 9.94 0.22 -17.78
CA ARG A 128 10.95 -0.76 -17.37
C ARG A 128 10.37 -2.16 -17.39
N PRO A 129 11.12 -3.17 -17.88
CA PRO A 129 10.63 -4.55 -17.97
C PRO A 129 10.50 -5.23 -16.59
N LYS A 130 10.88 -4.55 -15.50
CA LYS A 130 10.90 -5.13 -14.15
C LYS A 130 10.37 -4.17 -13.10
N MET A 131 9.61 -4.75 -12.19
CA MET A 131 8.85 -4.04 -11.17
C MET A 131 9.07 -4.68 -9.79
N VAL A 132 9.11 -3.84 -8.76
CA VAL A 132 9.03 -4.27 -7.37
C VAL A 132 7.83 -3.58 -6.77
N GLN A 133 6.84 -4.38 -6.40
CA GLN A 133 5.64 -3.89 -5.76
C GLN A 133 5.66 -4.25 -4.29
N PHE A 134 5.26 -3.30 -3.45
CA PHE A 134 5.08 -3.53 -2.04
C PHE A 134 3.89 -2.80 -1.46
N THR A 135 3.38 -3.31 -0.35
CA THR A 135 2.22 -2.77 0.37
C THR A 135 2.40 -2.92 1.88
N MET A 136 1.51 -2.28 2.64
CA MET A 136 1.33 -2.51 4.06
C MET A 136 -0.11 -2.94 4.31
N LEU A 137 -0.28 -4.01 5.10
CA LEU A 137 -1.57 -4.43 5.65
C LEU A 137 -1.66 -4.07 7.14
N ARG A 138 -2.86 -4.20 7.70
CA ARG A 138 -3.14 -4.00 9.12
C ARG A 138 -4.19 -4.97 9.59
N GLU A 139 -4.15 -5.32 10.87
CA GLU A 139 -5.20 -6.13 11.49
C GLU A 139 -6.57 -5.46 11.23
N PRO A 140 -7.54 -6.16 10.61
CA PRO A 140 -8.72 -5.52 10.02
C PRO A 140 -9.54 -4.70 11.02
N VAL A 141 -9.73 -5.20 12.24
CA VAL A 141 -10.49 -4.46 13.27
C VAL A 141 -9.77 -3.15 13.62
N SER A 142 -8.47 -3.23 13.84
CA SER A 142 -7.63 -2.06 14.14
C SER A 142 -7.57 -1.07 12.97
N ARG A 143 -7.63 -1.55 11.72
CA ARG A 143 -7.70 -0.71 10.52
C ARG A 143 -9.03 0.05 10.45
N VAL A 144 -10.15 -0.65 10.67
CA VAL A 144 -11.50 -0.05 10.64
C VAL A 144 -11.66 1.01 11.72
N ILE A 145 -11.27 0.73 12.97
CA ILE A 145 -11.29 1.73 14.06
C ILE A 145 -10.42 2.93 13.69
N SER A 146 -9.23 2.69 13.13
CA SER A 146 -8.35 3.77 12.70
C SER A 146 -8.93 4.60 11.55
N TYR A 147 -9.76 4.00 10.70
CA TYR A 147 -10.44 4.69 9.62
C TYR A 147 -11.59 5.56 10.12
N TYR A 148 -12.41 5.00 11.02
CA TYR A 148 -13.43 5.72 11.77
C TYR A 148 -12.86 6.96 12.47
N ASP A 149 -11.79 6.80 13.27
CA ASP A 149 -11.13 7.91 13.97
C ASP A 149 -10.61 8.99 13.02
N TYR A 150 -10.08 8.57 11.88
CA TYR A 150 -9.55 9.48 10.87
C TYR A 150 -10.66 10.30 10.21
N LEU A 151 -11.73 9.65 9.75
CA LEU A 151 -12.83 10.34 9.09
C LEU A 151 -13.53 11.33 10.02
N ARG A 152 -13.66 11.01 11.31
CA ARG A 152 -14.26 11.91 12.32
C ARG A 152 -13.41 13.13 12.67
N THR A 153 -12.14 13.14 12.28
CA THR A 153 -11.17 14.20 12.64
C THR A 153 -10.56 14.90 11.43
N SER A 154 -11.09 14.64 10.23
CA SER A 154 -10.57 15.17 8.97
C SER A 154 -11.62 16.01 8.21
N PRO A 155 -11.85 17.28 8.60
CA PRO A 155 -12.90 18.14 8.01
C PRO A 155 -12.85 18.27 6.48
N ASN A 156 -11.67 18.13 5.88
CA ASN A 156 -11.47 18.22 4.43
C ASN A 156 -11.78 16.91 3.69
N HIS A 157 -12.09 15.82 4.41
CA HIS A 157 -12.45 14.56 3.78
C HIS A 157 -13.92 14.60 3.31
N PRO A 158 -14.27 14.15 2.09
CA PRO A 158 -15.65 14.15 1.60
C PRO A 158 -16.65 13.45 2.53
N LYS A 159 -16.18 12.42 3.24
CA LYS A 159 -16.98 11.60 4.17
C LYS A 159 -16.95 12.09 5.63
N TYR A 160 -16.34 13.24 5.94
CA TYR A 160 -16.27 13.80 7.30
C TYR A 160 -17.66 14.03 7.89
N ASN A 161 -18.53 14.71 7.15
CA ASN A 161 -19.87 15.09 7.62
C ASN A 161 -20.77 13.89 7.90
N ILE A 162 -20.51 12.76 7.24
CA ILE A 162 -21.20 11.49 7.50
C ILE A 162 -20.59 10.87 8.76
N ALA A 163 -19.28 10.64 8.77
CA ALA A 163 -18.63 9.87 9.84
C ALA A 163 -18.68 10.54 11.21
N LYS A 164 -18.64 11.88 11.30
CA LYS A 164 -18.56 12.63 12.56
C LYS A 164 -19.69 12.32 13.55
N ASP A 165 -20.88 12.02 13.02
CA ASP A 165 -22.12 11.84 13.78
C ASP A 165 -22.50 10.35 13.97
N LEU A 166 -21.78 9.42 13.33
CA LEU A 166 -22.01 7.98 13.47
C LEU A 166 -21.28 7.42 14.69
N SER A 167 -21.91 6.47 15.37
CA SER A 167 -21.22 5.52 16.22
C SER A 167 -20.34 4.57 15.39
N LEU A 168 -19.43 3.82 16.05
CA LEU A 168 -18.59 2.84 15.36
C LEU A 168 -19.44 1.72 14.71
N GLU A 169 -20.52 1.30 15.38
CA GLU A 169 -21.42 0.26 14.87
C GLU A 169 -22.16 0.72 13.61
N GLU A 170 -22.72 1.93 13.65
CA GLU A 170 -23.40 2.52 12.50
C GLU A 170 -22.43 2.78 11.35
N PHE A 171 -21.21 3.25 11.65
CA PHE A 171 -20.16 3.49 10.67
C PHE A 171 -19.82 2.23 9.87
N VAL A 172 -19.73 1.08 10.53
CA VAL A 172 -19.33 -0.20 9.93
C VAL A 172 -20.35 -0.73 8.89
N ILE A 173 -21.62 -0.37 9.04
CA ILE A 173 -22.71 -0.81 8.16
C ILE A 173 -23.20 0.30 7.21
N HIS A 174 -22.64 1.51 7.31
CA HIS A 174 -23.14 2.65 6.55
C HIS A 174 -22.79 2.51 5.06
N PRO A 175 -23.78 2.58 4.14
CA PRO A 175 -23.58 2.24 2.72
C PRO A 175 -22.68 3.24 1.96
N GLU A 176 -22.50 4.44 2.50
CA GLU A 176 -21.66 5.48 1.90
C GLU A 176 -20.22 5.52 2.42
N ILE A 177 -19.86 4.65 3.37
CA ILE A 177 -18.48 4.53 3.86
C ILE A 177 -17.72 3.64 2.89
N ASP A 178 -16.72 4.24 2.25
CA ASP A 178 -15.74 3.57 1.42
C ASP A 178 -14.76 2.73 2.26
N GLU A 179 -13.87 1.97 1.61
CA GLU A 179 -12.94 1.05 2.30
C GLU A 179 -13.63 -0.03 3.15
N MET A 180 -14.94 -0.23 2.97
CA MET A 180 -15.77 -1.20 3.68
C MET A 180 -16.87 -1.72 2.74
N PRO A 181 -17.29 -2.99 2.85
CA PRO A 181 -16.62 -4.08 3.58
C PRO A 181 -15.28 -4.47 2.91
N ASN A 182 -14.45 -5.27 3.61
CA ASN A 182 -13.22 -5.89 3.09
C ASN A 182 -12.29 -4.94 2.30
N GLY A 183 -12.05 -3.73 2.84
CA GLY A 183 -11.34 -2.69 2.10
C GLY A 183 -9.95 -3.08 1.61
N GLN A 184 -9.20 -3.89 2.36
CA GLN A 184 -7.84 -4.29 1.95
C GLN A 184 -7.90 -5.31 0.81
N SER A 185 -8.69 -6.38 0.98
CA SER A 185 -8.82 -7.45 0.00
C SER A 185 -9.49 -6.97 -1.27
N TYR A 186 -10.56 -6.17 -1.20
CA TYR A 186 -11.23 -5.66 -2.39
C TYR A 186 -10.36 -4.69 -3.18
N ARG A 187 -9.52 -3.89 -2.52
CA ARG A 187 -8.53 -3.05 -3.21
C ARG A 187 -7.46 -3.89 -3.91
N ILE A 188 -6.98 -4.96 -3.27
CA ILE A 188 -6.04 -5.93 -3.87
C ILE A 188 -6.68 -6.66 -5.05
N LEU A 189 -7.98 -6.92 -5.02
CA LEU A 189 -8.71 -7.61 -6.09
C LEU A 189 -9.22 -6.66 -7.19
N GLY A 190 -9.12 -5.34 -7.01
CA GLY A 190 -9.70 -4.36 -7.93
C GLY A 190 -11.23 -4.39 -7.98
N LEU A 191 -11.86 -4.54 -6.81
CA LEU A 191 -13.30 -4.64 -6.63
C LEU A 191 -13.87 -3.52 -5.74
N LEU A 192 -13.05 -2.63 -5.20
CA LEU A 192 -13.48 -1.62 -4.23
C LEU A 192 -14.12 -0.41 -4.93
N ARG A 193 -13.53 0.05 -6.03
CA ARG A 193 -14.03 1.17 -6.84
C ARG A 193 -15.45 0.89 -7.32
N GLU A 194 -16.30 1.90 -7.18
CA GLU A 194 -17.73 1.85 -7.56
C GLU A 194 -18.50 0.67 -6.94
N SER A 195 -18.00 0.12 -5.83
CA SER A 195 -18.55 -1.09 -5.21
C SER A 195 -18.69 -2.26 -6.19
N THR A 196 -17.71 -2.46 -7.07
CA THR A 196 -17.72 -3.52 -8.10
C THR A 196 -17.85 -4.91 -7.48
N TRP A 197 -17.39 -5.10 -6.24
CA TRP A 197 -17.64 -6.31 -5.45
C TRP A 197 -19.13 -6.70 -5.34
N LYS A 198 -20.07 -5.76 -5.41
CA LYS A 198 -21.53 -6.06 -5.41
C LYS A 198 -22.00 -6.76 -6.68
N LYS A 199 -21.24 -6.63 -7.76
CA LYS A 199 -21.52 -7.26 -9.07
C LYS A 199 -20.72 -8.56 -9.27
N SER A 200 -19.82 -8.88 -8.35
CA SER A 200 -19.03 -10.10 -8.37
C SER A 200 -19.92 -11.30 -8.03
N ASP A 201 -19.85 -12.34 -8.85
CA ASP A 201 -20.49 -13.65 -8.61
C ASP A 201 -19.63 -14.58 -7.75
N LYS A 202 -18.37 -14.18 -7.50
CA LYS A 202 -17.42 -14.94 -6.66
C LYS A 202 -17.93 -15.14 -5.24
N SER A 203 -17.84 -16.38 -4.78
CA SER A 203 -18.06 -16.73 -3.38
C SER A 203 -17.01 -16.10 -2.46
N GLU A 204 -17.35 -15.99 -1.17
CA GLU A 204 -16.41 -15.50 -0.14
C GLU A 204 -15.09 -16.31 -0.14
N GLN A 205 -15.18 -17.63 -0.29
CA GLN A 205 -14.00 -18.50 -0.32
C GLN A 205 -13.09 -18.19 -1.52
N GLN A 206 -13.67 -17.96 -2.70
CA GLN A 206 -12.89 -17.57 -3.89
C GLN A 206 -12.21 -16.20 -3.67
N LEU A 207 -12.91 -15.24 -3.06
CA LEU A 207 -12.32 -13.93 -2.75
C LEU A 207 -11.16 -14.04 -1.76
N ILE A 208 -11.26 -14.93 -0.76
CA ILE A 208 -10.17 -15.23 0.17
C ILE A 208 -8.97 -15.79 -0.59
N GLU A 209 -9.15 -16.88 -1.34
CA GLU A 209 -8.08 -17.56 -2.07
C GLU A 209 -7.38 -16.63 -3.07
N GLU A 210 -8.16 -15.85 -3.83
CA GLU A 210 -7.61 -14.91 -4.79
C GLU A 210 -6.84 -13.77 -4.09
N SER A 211 -7.36 -13.21 -3.00
CA SER A 211 -6.66 -12.12 -2.30
C SER A 211 -5.32 -12.60 -1.72
N GLN A 212 -5.28 -13.82 -1.18
CA GLN A 212 -4.05 -14.46 -0.70
C GLN A 212 -3.07 -14.74 -1.83
N TYR A 213 -3.56 -15.25 -2.97
CA TYR A 213 -2.76 -15.47 -4.17
C TYR A 213 -2.14 -14.17 -4.67
N GLN A 214 -2.93 -13.10 -4.78
CA GLN A 214 -2.46 -11.79 -5.22
C GLN A 214 -1.39 -11.25 -4.26
N LEU A 215 -1.61 -11.33 -2.93
CA LEU A 215 -0.61 -10.95 -1.94
C LEU A 215 0.70 -11.73 -2.10
N GLU A 216 0.61 -13.05 -2.28
CA GLU A 216 1.78 -13.92 -2.36
C GLU A 216 2.57 -13.69 -3.65
N LYS A 217 1.89 -13.56 -4.79
CA LYS A 217 2.52 -13.55 -6.12
C LYS A 217 2.80 -12.16 -6.66
N ARG A 218 1.98 -11.15 -6.34
CA ARG A 218 2.09 -9.78 -6.88
C ARG A 218 2.70 -8.77 -5.94
N PHE A 219 2.94 -9.12 -4.69
CA PHE A 219 3.69 -8.24 -3.79
C PHE A 219 5.05 -8.87 -3.56
N THR A 220 6.06 -8.30 -4.24
CA THR A 220 7.46 -8.64 -4.04
C THR A 220 7.84 -8.52 -2.57
N LEU A 221 7.31 -7.51 -1.88
CA LEU A 221 7.45 -7.35 -0.43
C LEU A 221 6.12 -6.85 0.13
N PHE A 222 5.78 -7.17 1.37
CA PHE A 222 4.70 -6.51 2.07
C PHE A 222 5.03 -6.46 3.55
N GLY A 223 4.41 -5.52 4.26
CA GLY A 223 4.54 -5.39 5.70
C GLY A 223 3.19 -5.41 6.41
N LEU A 224 3.27 -5.46 7.73
CA LEU A 224 2.14 -5.42 8.64
C LEU A 224 2.36 -4.25 9.60
N THR A 225 1.31 -3.48 9.86
CA THR A 225 1.41 -2.30 10.75
C THR A 225 1.93 -2.68 12.13
N GLU A 226 1.56 -3.86 12.61
CA GLU A 226 1.93 -4.47 13.88
C GLU A 226 3.40 -4.94 13.91
N PHE A 227 4.00 -5.17 12.74
CA PHE A 227 5.38 -5.62 12.54
C PHE A 227 6.16 -4.61 11.68
N TYR A 228 5.92 -3.31 11.93
CA TYR A 228 6.48 -2.23 11.11
C TYR A 228 8.02 -2.25 11.11
N ASP A 229 8.63 -2.42 12.28
CA ASP A 229 10.09 -2.48 12.44
C ASP A 229 10.70 -3.66 11.65
N HIS A 230 10.05 -4.83 11.70
CA HIS A 230 10.42 -6.00 10.92
C HIS A 230 10.40 -5.70 9.42
N PHE A 231 9.34 -5.05 8.95
CA PHE A 231 9.22 -4.66 7.55
C PHE A 231 10.34 -3.69 7.14
N LEU A 232 10.71 -2.72 7.99
CA LEU A 232 11.79 -1.79 7.69
C LEU A 232 13.15 -2.49 7.55
N LEU A 233 13.44 -3.50 8.37
CA LEU A 233 14.62 -4.33 8.18
C LEU A 233 14.56 -5.15 6.88
N MET A 234 13.39 -5.66 6.51
CA MET A 234 13.19 -6.32 5.20
C MET A 234 13.37 -5.34 4.04
N ALA A 235 12.93 -4.10 4.17
CA ALA A 235 13.10 -3.06 3.16
C ALA A 235 14.58 -2.65 3.03
N GLN A 236 15.29 -2.49 4.15
CA GLN A 236 16.74 -2.27 4.14
C GLN A 236 17.49 -3.39 3.43
N ARG A 237 17.17 -4.65 3.72
CA ARG A 237 17.84 -5.81 3.12
C ARG A 237 17.42 -6.10 1.68
N GLY A 238 16.13 -5.99 1.36
CA GLY A 238 15.55 -6.34 0.06
C GLY A 238 15.57 -5.19 -0.95
N LEU A 239 15.15 -4.00 -0.53
CA LEU A 239 15.10 -2.81 -1.40
C LEU A 239 16.42 -2.03 -1.38
N GLY A 240 17.31 -2.31 -0.42
CA GLY A 240 18.56 -1.57 -0.26
C GLY A 240 18.35 -0.18 0.34
N TRP A 241 17.30 0.01 1.12
CA TRP A 241 17.05 1.27 1.86
C TRP A 241 18.19 1.50 2.85
N LYS A 242 18.79 2.68 2.79
CA LYS A 242 19.91 3.06 3.63
C LYS A 242 19.44 3.63 4.95
N ASP A 243 18.40 4.45 4.91
CA ASP A 243 17.88 5.13 6.08
C ASP A 243 16.45 4.69 6.37
N ILE A 244 16.32 3.87 7.42
CA ILE A 244 15.06 3.29 7.86
C ILE A 244 14.59 3.84 9.21
N PHE A 245 15.27 4.86 9.76
CA PHE A 245 14.87 5.44 11.04
C PHE A 245 13.73 6.44 10.87
N TYR A 246 12.77 6.39 11.79
CA TYR A 246 11.47 7.02 11.62
C TYR A 246 10.81 7.42 12.93
N LYS A 247 9.99 8.47 12.85
CA LYS A 247 8.94 8.79 13.82
C LYS A 247 7.60 8.46 13.19
N ARG A 248 6.67 7.89 13.95
CA ARG A 248 5.31 7.61 13.45
C ARG A 248 4.65 8.93 13.03
N MET A 249 4.23 9.00 11.78
CA MET A 249 3.52 10.13 11.18
C MET A 249 2.02 9.83 11.12
N ASN A 250 1.19 10.89 11.17
CA ASN A 250 -0.26 10.82 10.96
C ASN A 250 -1.00 9.83 11.89
N SER A 251 -0.65 9.83 13.18
CA SER A 251 -1.55 9.27 14.20
C SER A 251 -2.83 10.09 14.25
N SER A 252 -3.99 9.43 14.24
CA SER A 252 -5.29 10.08 14.37
C SER A 252 -5.31 10.98 15.61
N LYS A 253 -5.91 12.18 15.50
CA LYS A 253 -6.01 13.16 16.60
C LYS A 253 -6.86 12.61 17.75
N VAL A 254 -7.89 11.85 17.39
CA VAL A 254 -8.69 11.02 18.31
C VAL A 254 -8.22 9.59 18.13
N LYS A 255 -8.16 8.84 19.24
CA LYS A 255 -7.81 7.43 19.23
C LYS A 255 -8.84 6.70 20.05
N THR A 256 -9.77 6.03 19.40
CA THR A 256 -10.66 5.10 20.09
C THR A 256 -9.82 4.01 20.73
N ASP A 257 -10.02 3.82 22.03
CA ASP A 257 -9.42 2.71 22.73
C ASP A 257 -10.13 1.42 22.33
N LYS A 258 -9.40 0.52 21.67
CA LYS A 258 -9.95 -0.76 21.23
C LYS A 258 -10.43 -1.60 22.42
N SER A 259 -9.85 -1.43 23.61
CA SER A 259 -10.27 -2.16 24.82
C SER A 259 -11.62 -1.71 25.37
N THR A 260 -12.12 -0.54 24.96
CA THR A 260 -13.44 -0.03 25.36
C THR A 260 -14.53 -0.31 24.31
N VAL A 261 -14.18 -0.91 23.18
CA VAL A 261 -15.14 -1.29 22.13
C VAL A 261 -15.82 -2.60 22.55
N SER A 262 -17.16 -2.67 22.43
CA SER A 262 -17.92 -3.86 22.82
C SER A 262 -17.54 -5.08 21.96
N ASP A 263 -17.62 -6.27 22.54
CA ASP A 263 -17.37 -7.50 21.79
C ASP A 263 -18.32 -7.64 20.60
N ASP A 264 -19.58 -7.21 20.74
CA ASP A 264 -20.56 -7.22 19.65
C ASP A 264 -20.13 -6.33 18.48
N THR A 265 -19.62 -5.12 18.74
CA THR A 265 -19.07 -4.26 17.69
C THR A 265 -17.84 -4.93 17.04
N ILE A 266 -16.96 -5.55 17.83
CA ILE A 266 -15.76 -6.23 17.29
C ILE A 266 -16.17 -7.40 16.37
N GLN A 267 -17.16 -8.20 16.77
CA GLN A 267 -17.67 -9.29 15.94
C GLN A 267 -18.37 -8.77 14.69
N LEU A 268 -19.11 -7.66 14.78
CA LEU A 268 -19.71 -7.00 13.61
C LEU A 268 -18.63 -6.56 12.61
N ILE A 269 -17.55 -5.92 13.08
CA ILE A 269 -16.43 -5.50 12.22
C ILE A 269 -15.81 -6.73 11.54
N LYS A 270 -15.53 -7.79 12.29
CA LYS A 270 -14.97 -9.04 11.74
C LYS A 270 -15.88 -9.67 10.70
N LYS A 271 -17.20 -9.70 10.96
CA LYS A 271 -18.20 -10.23 10.03
C LYS A 271 -18.22 -9.43 8.73
N GLN A 272 -18.18 -8.10 8.80
CA GLN A 272 -18.10 -7.23 7.61
C GLN A 272 -16.74 -7.28 6.90
N ASN A 273 -15.70 -7.80 7.55
CA ASN A 273 -14.33 -7.83 7.01
C ASN A 273 -13.76 -9.25 6.98
N ARG A 274 -14.62 -10.25 6.71
CA ARG A 274 -14.25 -11.67 6.78
C ARG A 274 -13.10 -12.03 5.84
N VAL A 275 -13.10 -11.51 4.61
CA VAL A 275 -12.04 -11.71 3.62
C VAL A 275 -10.76 -11.02 4.05
N ASP A 276 -10.85 -9.82 4.60
CA ASP A 276 -9.70 -9.08 5.16
C ASP A 276 -9.08 -9.82 6.37
N VAL A 277 -9.88 -10.45 7.22
CA VAL A 277 -9.42 -11.25 8.38
C VAL A 277 -8.62 -12.45 7.92
N GLU A 278 -9.16 -13.25 7.00
CA GLU A 278 -8.47 -14.42 6.46
C GLU A 278 -7.23 -14.05 5.64
N LEU A 279 -7.27 -12.93 4.90
CA LEU A 279 -6.10 -12.38 4.23
C LEU A 279 -5.01 -11.99 5.24
N TYR A 280 -5.37 -11.31 6.33
CA TYR A 280 -4.40 -10.85 7.32
C TYR A 280 -3.74 -12.01 8.08
N ASP A 281 -4.51 -13.05 8.44
CA ASP A 281 -3.97 -14.22 9.12
C ASP A 281 -2.99 -14.98 8.21
N PHE A 282 -3.33 -15.17 6.94
CA PHE A 282 -2.40 -15.69 5.92
C PHE A 282 -1.16 -14.79 5.77
N ALA A 283 -1.37 -13.48 5.65
CA ALA A 283 -0.30 -12.50 5.48
C ALA A 283 0.69 -12.55 6.64
N LYS A 284 0.21 -12.69 7.88
CA LYS A 284 1.04 -12.80 9.08
C LYS A 284 1.96 -14.02 9.04
N GLN A 285 1.41 -15.19 8.70
CA GLN A 285 2.20 -16.42 8.59
C GLN A 285 3.25 -16.31 7.48
N LEU A 286 2.83 -15.82 6.30
CA LEU A 286 3.73 -15.63 5.16
C LEU A 286 4.80 -14.59 5.46
N PHE A 287 4.45 -13.48 6.12
CA PHE A 287 5.37 -12.41 6.49
C PHE A 287 6.49 -12.92 7.40
N MET A 288 6.15 -13.64 8.47
CA MET A 288 7.17 -14.18 9.39
C MET A 288 8.10 -15.17 8.69
N LYS A 289 7.56 -16.06 7.85
CA LYS A 289 8.36 -16.95 7.01
C LYS A 289 9.31 -16.18 6.09
N ARG A 290 8.82 -15.11 5.45
CA ARG A 290 9.62 -14.25 4.56
C ARG A 290 10.70 -13.49 5.31
N PHE A 291 10.41 -13.00 6.51
CA PHE A 291 11.35 -12.33 7.40
C PHE A 291 12.54 -13.25 7.75
N GLU A 292 12.25 -14.48 8.17
CA GLU A 292 13.27 -15.49 8.48
C GLU A 292 14.10 -15.89 7.24
N GLN A 293 13.46 -16.03 6.07
CA GLN A 293 14.15 -16.34 4.81
C GLN A 293 15.16 -15.25 4.38
N MET A 294 14.98 -14.01 4.82
CA MET A 294 15.94 -12.92 4.65
C MET A 294 17.08 -12.93 5.68
N GLY A 295 17.13 -13.92 6.56
CA GLY A 295 18.13 -14.03 7.64
C GLY A 295 18.01 -12.90 8.65
N LEU A 296 16.79 -12.40 8.88
CA LEU A 296 16.49 -11.41 9.91
C LEU A 296 16.02 -12.12 11.18
N THR A 297 16.27 -11.51 12.34
CA THR A 297 15.94 -12.10 13.64
C THR A 297 15.32 -11.06 14.57
N GLU A 298 14.60 -11.49 15.60
CA GLU A 298 14.04 -10.60 16.61
C GLU A 298 15.12 -9.76 17.32
N LYS A 299 16.30 -10.34 17.55
CA LYS A 299 17.44 -9.59 18.10
C LYS A 299 17.84 -8.39 17.22
N MET A 300 17.78 -8.53 15.89
CA MET A 300 18.04 -7.40 14.99
C MET A 300 16.95 -6.33 15.11
N VAL A 301 15.70 -6.73 15.34
CA VAL A 301 14.56 -5.82 15.54
C VAL A 301 14.70 -5.06 16.86
N GLU A 302 15.10 -5.72 17.95
CA GLU A 302 15.36 -5.09 19.24
C GLU A 302 16.45 -4.02 19.13
N ILE A 303 17.59 -4.36 18.51
CA ILE A 303 18.69 -3.41 18.25
C ILE A 303 18.20 -2.23 17.41
N PHE A 304 17.40 -2.50 16.37
CA PHE A 304 16.81 -1.44 15.55
C PHE A 304 15.91 -0.51 16.37
N ARG A 305 15.03 -1.06 17.23
CA ARG A 305 14.14 -0.28 18.11
C ARG A 305 14.91 0.63 19.07
N GLU A 306 15.96 0.12 19.69
CA GLU A 306 16.84 0.91 20.57
C GLU A 306 17.47 2.08 19.81
N ASN A 307 17.98 1.83 18.60
CA ASN A 307 18.59 2.86 17.76
C ASN A 307 17.54 3.87 17.26
N ASN A 308 16.34 3.41 16.89
CA ASN A 308 15.26 4.28 16.44
C ASN A 308 14.73 5.17 17.58
N LYS A 309 14.75 4.67 18.82
CA LYS A 309 14.46 5.47 20.01
C LYS A 309 15.48 6.61 20.17
N LYS A 310 16.78 6.28 20.15
CA LYS A 310 17.85 7.30 20.19
C LYS A 310 17.72 8.34 19.08
N TYR A 311 17.44 7.89 17.85
CA TYR A 311 17.19 8.78 16.71
C TYR A 311 16.01 9.73 16.97
N THR A 312 14.91 9.22 17.51
CA THR A 312 13.71 10.02 17.81
C THR A 312 13.97 11.03 18.92
N ASP A 313 14.71 10.63 19.96
CA ASP A 313 15.07 11.51 21.08
C ASP A 313 15.93 12.69 20.59
N LEU A 314 16.95 12.42 19.75
CA LEU A 314 17.80 13.45 19.14
C LEU A 314 17.00 14.45 18.29
N LEU A 315 16.05 13.97 17.49
CA LEU A 315 15.19 14.84 16.70
C LEU A 315 14.32 15.76 17.58
N ASN A 316 13.77 15.23 18.67
CA ASN A 316 12.93 16.03 19.56
C ASN A 316 13.75 17.12 20.29
N THR A 317 14.99 16.81 20.70
CA THR A 317 15.89 17.79 21.33
C THR A 317 16.27 18.93 20.38
N GLN A 318 16.57 18.64 19.10
CA GLN A 318 16.88 19.67 18.11
C GLN A 318 15.70 20.60 17.81
N VAL A 319 14.48 20.08 17.77
CA VAL A 319 13.27 20.90 17.57
C VAL A 319 13.10 21.88 18.74
N GLN A 320 13.33 21.43 19.98
CA GLN A 320 13.23 22.28 21.16
C GLN A 320 14.31 23.37 21.19
N SER A 321 15.54 23.09 20.75
CA SER A 321 16.62 24.08 20.72
C SER A 321 16.54 25.08 19.58
N THR A 322 15.69 24.86 18.58
CA THR A 322 15.49 25.79 17.44
C THR A 322 14.31 26.74 17.67
N ILE A 323 13.45 26.44 18.64
CA ILE A 323 12.25 27.22 19.01
C ILE A 323 12.51 28.11 20.25
N ALA A 324 13.54 27.80 21.04
CA ALA A 324 14.08 28.66 22.09
C ALA A 324 15.13 29.61 21.50
#